data_AF-A0A0F3RKM1-F1
#
_entry.id   AF-A0A0F3RKM1-F1
#
_cell.length_a   1.000
_cell.length_b   1.000
_cell.length_c   1.000
_cell.angle_alpha   90.00
_cell.angle_beta   90.00
_cell.angle_gamma   90.00
#
_symmetry.space_group_name_H-M   'P 1'
#
loop_
_entity.id
_entity.type
_entity.pdbx_description
1 polymer ?
#
loop_
_entity_poly.entity_id
_entity_poly.type
_entity_poly.pdbx_seq_one_letter_code
_entity_poly.pdbx_strand_id
1 'polypeptide(L)' 'MKGIYYIDATKLTICHNKRTSSNRVFNKISKIGKSSYGLFLGFELHLIINNKSEIMSVNARLG' A
#
# COMPACT_ATOMS: atom_id res chain seq x y z
N MET A 1 -24.47 19.01 -5.38
CA MET A 1 -24.05 18.61 -4.02
C MET A 1 -22.56 18.28 -4.06
N LYS A 2 -21.73 18.92 -3.24
CA LYS A 2 -20.30 18.56 -3.12
C LYS A 2 -20.17 17.46 -2.07
N GLY A 3 -19.59 16.32 -2.44
CA GLY A 3 -19.23 15.25 -1.50
C GLY A 3 -17.87 15.53 -0.84
N ILE A 4 -17.70 15.10 0.40
CA ILE A 4 -16.39 15.11 1.09
C ILE A 4 -15.71 13.78 0.80
N TYR A 5 -14.45 13.85 0.38
CA TYR A 5 -13.61 12.69 0.06
C TYR A 5 -12.30 12.76 0.85
N TYR A 6 -11.85 11.61 1.30
CA TYR A 6 -10.58 11.40 2.01
C TYR A 6 -9.67 10.56 1.13
N ILE A 7 -8.42 10.98 1.00
CA ILE A 7 -7.38 10.27 0.25
C ILE A 7 -6.29 9.89 1.24
N ASP A 8 -5.92 8.62 1.25
CA ASP A 8 -4.81 8.12 2.07
C ASP A 8 -3.93 7.16 1.26
N ALA A 9 -2.64 7.14 1.60
CA ALA A 9 -1.66 6.23 1.03
C ALA A 9 -1.02 5.41 2.17
N THR A 10 -1.35 4.12 2.23
CA THR A 10 -0.86 3.22 3.27
C THR A 10 0.09 2.17 2.69
N LYS A 11 1.21 1.92 3.36
CA LYS A 11 2.13 0.83 2.99
C LYS A 11 1.53 -0.54 3.33
N LEU A 12 1.47 -1.43 2.35
CA LEU A 12 1.11 -2.83 2.53
C LEU A 12 2.38 -3.68 2.56
N THR A 13 2.86 -3.97 3.76
CA THR A 13 4.07 -4.77 3.97
C THR A 13 3.74 -6.26 3.86
N ILE A 14 4.40 -6.97 2.95
CA ILE A 14 4.12 -8.40 2.69
C ILE A 14 4.80 -9.29 3.73
N CYS A 15 6.02 -8.93 4.14
CA CYS A 15 6.77 -9.67 5.14
C CYS A 15 7.64 -8.73 5.98
N HIS A 16 8.06 -9.21 7.14
CA HIS A 16 9.05 -8.51 7.94
C HIS A 16 10.36 -8.31 7.16
N ASN A 17 11.02 -7.15 7.31
CA ASN A 17 12.22 -6.78 6.54
C ASN A 17 13.35 -7.82 6.58
N LYS A 18 13.49 -8.52 7.72
CA LYS A 18 14.46 -9.62 7.89
C LYS A 18 14.19 -10.85 6.99
N ARG A 19 13.00 -10.97 6.39
CA ARG A 19 12.58 -12.11 5.56
C ARG A 19 12.39 -11.76 4.08
N THR A 20 12.79 -10.56 3.67
CA THR A 20 12.66 -10.10 2.27
C THR A 20 13.36 -11.04 1.28
N SER A 21 14.54 -11.55 1.61
CA SER A 21 15.33 -12.42 0.74
C SER A 21 14.75 -13.84 0.58
N SER A 22 13.95 -14.31 1.53
CA SER A 22 13.35 -15.65 1.49
C SER A 22 11.91 -15.65 0.97
N ASN A 23 11.33 -14.50 0.63
CA ASN A 23 10.00 -14.39 0.07
C ASN A 23 9.98 -14.90 -1.38
N ARG A 24 9.37 -16.07 -1.61
CA ARG A 24 9.22 -16.68 -2.95
C ARG A 24 7.88 -16.36 -3.61
N VAL A 25 6.83 -16.17 -2.81
CA VAL A 25 5.45 -16.02 -3.29
C VAL A 25 5.26 -14.71 -4.05
N PHE A 26 5.83 -13.62 -3.53
CA PHE A 26 5.65 -12.28 -4.08
C PHE A 26 6.87 -11.76 -4.84
N ASN A 27 7.86 -12.61 -5.15
CA ASN A 27 9.15 -12.16 -5.70
C ASN A 27 9.05 -11.48 -7.09
N LYS A 28 8.00 -11.78 -7.84
CA LYS A 28 7.74 -11.24 -9.19
C LYS A 28 6.77 -10.07 -9.20
N ILE A 29 6.06 -9.86 -8.10
CA ILE A 29 4.95 -8.91 -8.02
C ILE A 29 5.11 -7.89 -6.92
N SER A 30 6.19 -7.90 -6.14
CA SER A 30 6.45 -6.91 -5.09
C SER A 30 7.78 -6.20 -5.31
N LYS A 31 7.90 -4.99 -4.77
CA LYS A 31 9.14 -4.20 -4.79
C LYS A 31 9.52 -3.74 -3.39
N ILE A 32 10.78 -3.38 -3.23
CA ILE A 32 11.27 -2.74 -2.01
C ILE A 32 10.92 -1.26 -2.10
N GLY A 33 9.93 -0.84 -1.31
CA GLY A 33 9.57 0.56 -1.13
C GLY A 33 10.29 1.20 0.06
N LYS A 34 10.34 2.54 0.09
CA LYS A 34 10.91 3.32 1.20
C LYS A 34 9.81 4.11 1.90
N SER A 35 9.73 3.98 3.22
CA SER A 35 8.87 4.79 4.09
C SER A 35 9.71 5.62 5.06
N SER A 36 9.09 6.56 5.77
CA SER A 36 9.72 7.32 6.86
C SER A 36 10.28 6.40 7.96
N TYR A 37 9.69 5.22 8.12
CA TYR A 37 10.09 4.18 9.08
C TYR A 37 11.10 3.17 8.52
N GLY A 38 11.61 3.40 7.30
CA GLY A 38 12.58 2.54 6.63
C GLY A 38 12.03 1.80 5.41
N LEU A 39 12.83 0.87 4.89
CA LEU A 39 12.50 0.04 3.73
C LEU A 39 11.44 -1.01 4.07
N PHE A 40 10.66 -1.44 3.10
CA PHE A 40 9.72 -2.56 3.23
C PHE A 40 9.56 -3.29 1.89
N LEU A 41 9.31 -4.60 1.92
CA LEU A 41 8.90 -5.35 0.73
C LEU A 41 7.38 -5.32 0.63
N GLY A 42 6.83 -4.69 -0.42
CA GLY A 42 5.39 -4.54 -0.51
C GLY A 42 4.85 -3.66 -1.62
N PHE A 43 3.65 -3.14 -1.35
CA PHE A 43 2.90 -2.25 -2.21
C PHE A 43 2.53 -0.98 -1.44
N GLU A 44 2.22 0.08 -2.16
CA GLU A 44 1.53 1.24 -1.60
C GLU A 44 0.06 1.21 -2.05
N LEU A 45 -0.84 1.26 -1.08
CA LEU A 45 -2.28 1.28 -1.28
C LEU A 45 -2.77 2.73 -1.23
N HIS A 46 -3.25 3.23 -2.35
CA HIS A 46 -3.93 4.52 -2.46
C HIS A 46 -5.43 4.27 -2.38
N LEU A 47 -6.07 4.83 -1.36
CA LEU A 47 -7.48 4.64 -1.06
C LEU A 47 -8.21 5.98 -1.09
N ILE A 48 -9.35 6.02 -1.79
CA ILE A 48 -10.27 7.16 -1.79
C ILE A 48 -11.58 6.71 -1.16
N ILE A 49 -12.00 7.38 -0.08
CA ILE A 49 -13.23 7.06 0.66
C ILE A 49 -14.08 8.33 0.73
N ASN A 50 -15.40 8.19 0.65
CA ASN A 50 -16.27 9.32 0.94
C ASN A 50 -16.63 9.40 2.45
N ASN A 51 -17.27 10.49 2.86
CA ASN A 51 -17.71 10.69 4.24
C ASN A 51 -18.82 9.76 4.74
N LYS A 52 -19.35 8.88 3.88
CA LYS A 52 -20.27 7.80 4.26
C LYS A 52 -19.55 6.46 4.42
N SER A 53 -18.22 6.46 4.42
CA SER A 53 -17.37 5.27 4.52
C SER A 53 -17.48 4.33 3.32
N GLU A 54 -17.93 4.82 2.17
CA GLU A 54 -17.96 4.05 0.93
C GLU A 54 -16.61 4.17 0.22
N ILE A 55 -16.10 3.05 -0.29
CA ILE A 55 -14.86 3.02 -1.08
C ILE A 55 -15.16 3.55 -2.48
N MET A 56 -14.49 4.65 -2.84
CA MET A 56 -14.67 5.30 -4.14
C MET A 56 -13.62 4.86 -5.15
N SER A 57 -12.40 4.55 -4.70
CA SER A 57 -11.33 4.04 -5.55
C SER A 57 -10.26 3.34 -4.72
N VAL A 58 -9.66 2.31 -5.32
CA VAL A 58 -8.53 1.56 -4.75
C VAL A 58 -7.48 1.39 -5.84
N ASN A 59 -6.25 1.80 -5.54
CA ASN A 59 -5.10 1.54 -6.40
C ASN A 59 -3.94 0.97 -5.58
N ALA A 60 -3.41 -0.16 -6.00
CA ALA A 60 -2.18 -0.71 -5.45
C ALA A 60 -1.06 -0.47 -6.47
N ARG A 61 0.01 0.21 -6.04
CA ARG A 61 1.21 0.40 -6.85
C ARG A 61 2.42 -0.25 -6.19
N LEU A 62 3.37 -0.64 -7.02
CA LEU A 62 4.67 -1.09 -6.56
C LEU A 62 5.42 0.12 -5.96
N GLY A 63 6.02 -0.07 -4.78
CA GLY A 63 6.87 0.92 -4.12
C GLY A 63 8.19 1.17 -4.84
#